data_AF-A0A0E0LYL5-F1
#
_entry.id   AF-A0A0E0LYL5-F1
#
_cell.length_a   1.000
_cell.length_b   1.000
_cell.length_c   1.000
_cell.angle_alpha   90.00
_cell.angle_beta   90.00
_cell.angle_gamma   90.00
#
_symmetry.space_group_name_H-M   'P 1'
#
loop_
_entity.id
_entity.type
_entity.pdbx_description
1 polymer ?
#
loop_
_entity_poly.entity_id
_entity_poly.type
_entity_poly.pdbx_seq_one_letter_code
_entity_poly.pdbx_strand_id
1 'polypeptide(L)'
;MSIRVNTLYESGDPLGKKELGRCVVQWLKQGMHSMAIKYSSTAMQNDGATFLLDGGSSEDNLGFVMLAQPYLSEIPMPKGQEALCLKASTHYPTLFDHFQRELRDVLLQQQNQGLISDWRSTQSWMLLKELANSAQHRAAARKPKAPTTHSTLGISLDKTRSMQTKIEDFVKKMSDLLHIERDAELEFTQEELNATPVMDGNSKKPLKPVEYLVTHGQSQQEQCDTICNLHVISSSTGLDGQHLVLFRVKENHRLPPTTLSPGDMVCIRTCDNRGEITTSCMQGFIYNLGEDGCSITVTLKSRRGDPTFSKLFGKNVRIDRIQALADALTYERNCEALMLLQRKGLQKKNSSIGVVATLFGDKEDMMMMEQNNLVDWGESTIHDDKLLKKNNYDFDASQLKAITLGLNNKRPVLIIEGPPGTGKTGLLSYLIACAVRKGERVLVTAPSNAAVDNMVEKLSDTGLDTVRVGNPARISPSVASRSLGELVNRRLEKFTEEFERKKSDLRKDLKHCIQDDTLAAGIRQLLKQLGKNFKKKEKEIIREVLSNADVVLSTNIGAADPLVRRIGCFDLDKQSNPHAGSLSYKEKDAFLLVINGSLHLLFYQERLCKVD
;
A
#
# COMPACT_ATOMS: atom_id res chain seq x y z
N MET A 1 -45.88 4.96 -42.61
CA MET A 1 -45.18 5.32 -41.36
C MET A 1 -43.95 6.12 -41.74
N SER A 2 -43.88 7.39 -41.33
CA SER A 2 -42.78 8.30 -41.63
C SER A 2 -41.49 7.81 -40.95
N ILE A 3 -40.48 7.48 -41.75
CA ILE A 3 -39.14 7.09 -41.28
C ILE A 3 -38.43 8.38 -40.89
N ARG A 4 -38.23 8.59 -39.59
CA ARG A 4 -37.32 9.63 -39.08
C ARG A 4 -35.88 9.21 -39.39
N VAL A 5 -35.36 9.74 -40.48
CA VAL A 5 -33.92 9.86 -40.74
C VAL A 5 -33.40 10.95 -39.80
N ASN A 6 -32.88 10.55 -38.64
CA ASN A 6 -31.94 11.31 -37.82
C ASN A 6 -31.58 10.52 -36.57
N THR A 7 -30.44 9.82 -36.62
CA THR A 7 -29.53 9.57 -35.49
C THR A 7 -28.36 8.75 -36.03
N LEU A 8 -27.24 9.42 -36.30
CA LEU A 8 -25.93 8.77 -36.40
C LEU A 8 -25.72 8.00 -35.09
N TYR A 9 -25.65 6.68 -35.19
CA TYR A 9 -25.59 5.79 -34.02
C TYR A 9 -24.14 5.75 -33.51
N GLU A 10 -23.90 6.29 -32.31
CA GLU A 10 -22.60 6.37 -31.64
C GLU A 10 -22.24 5.08 -30.88
N SER A 11 -22.20 3.93 -31.56
CA SER A 11 -21.64 2.69 -30.98
C SER A 11 -20.16 2.56 -31.33
N GLY A 12 -19.28 2.62 -30.34
CA GLY A 12 -17.83 2.50 -30.56
C GLY A 12 -17.30 1.07 -30.76
N ASP A 13 -18.13 0.03 -30.60
CA ASP A 13 -17.70 -1.38 -30.74
C ASP A 13 -18.10 -1.93 -32.13
N PRO A 14 -17.25 -2.75 -32.79
CA PRO A 14 -17.62 -3.41 -34.05
C PRO A 14 -18.82 -4.33 -33.86
N LEU A 15 -19.81 -4.20 -34.75
CA LEU A 15 -21.05 -4.99 -34.72
C LEU A 15 -20.73 -6.47 -34.96
N GLY A 16 -21.06 -7.31 -33.98
CA GLY A 16 -20.70 -8.73 -34.00
C GLY A 16 -21.72 -9.64 -34.71
N LYS A 17 -21.38 -10.93 -34.84
CA LYS A 17 -22.24 -11.99 -35.43
C LYS A 17 -23.62 -12.11 -34.77
N LYS A 18 -23.76 -11.72 -33.50
CA LYS A 18 -25.05 -11.70 -32.79
C LYS A 18 -25.99 -10.59 -33.27
N GLU A 19 -25.44 -9.46 -33.73
CA GLU A 19 -26.21 -8.28 -34.13
C GLU A 19 -26.47 -8.23 -35.63
N LEU A 20 -25.48 -8.64 -36.43
CA LEU A 20 -25.59 -8.64 -37.90
C LEU A 20 -26.12 -9.95 -38.48
N GLY A 21 -26.02 -11.05 -37.72
CA GLY A 21 -26.36 -12.38 -38.22
C GLY A 21 -25.31 -12.94 -39.20
N ARG A 22 -25.44 -14.24 -39.51
CA ARG A 22 -24.43 -14.98 -40.29
C ARG A 22 -24.26 -14.46 -41.72
N CYS A 23 -25.37 -14.16 -42.40
CA CYS A 23 -25.35 -13.78 -43.81
C CYS A 23 -24.73 -12.40 -44.04
N VAL A 24 -25.04 -11.42 -43.19
CA VAL A 24 -24.48 -10.05 -43.29
C VAL A 24 -23.00 -10.05 -42.93
N VAL A 25 -22.58 -10.83 -41.93
CA VAL A 25 -21.16 -11.03 -41.60
C VAL A 25 -20.40 -11.64 -42.77
N GLN A 26 -20.99 -12.61 -43.47
CA GLN A 26 -20.38 -13.23 -44.64
C GLN A 26 -20.25 -12.25 -45.82
N TRP A 27 -21.27 -11.41 -46.03
CA TRP A 27 -21.26 -10.34 -47.03
C TRP A 27 -20.16 -9.31 -46.75
N LEU A 28 -20.06 -8.82 -45.50
CA LEU A 28 -18.99 -7.92 -45.06
C LEU A 28 -17.61 -8.55 -45.24
N LYS A 29 -17.49 -9.84 -44.89
CA LYS A 29 -16.24 -10.59 -45.05
C LYS A 29 -15.79 -10.56 -46.50
N GLN A 30 -16.67 -10.90 -47.44
CA GLN A 30 -16.34 -10.91 -48.86
C GLN A 30 -15.93 -9.52 -49.38
N GLY A 31 -16.64 -8.46 -48.99
CA GLY A 31 -16.31 -7.10 -49.45
C GLY A 31 -14.99 -6.59 -48.89
N MET A 32 -14.75 -6.80 -47.60
CA MET A 32 -13.50 -6.41 -46.96
C MET A 32 -12.31 -7.26 -47.44
N HIS A 33 -12.56 -8.51 -47.82
CA HIS A 33 -11.56 -9.38 -48.43
C HIS A 33 -11.13 -8.87 -49.81
N SER A 34 -12.07 -8.49 -50.68
CA SER A 34 -11.75 -7.87 -51.98
C SER A 34 -10.95 -6.58 -51.82
N MET A 35 -11.33 -5.73 -50.86
CA MET A 35 -10.59 -4.52 -50.52
C MET A 35 -9.18 -4.84 -50.03
N ALA A 36 -9.01 -5.86 -49.18
CA ALA A 36 -7.73 -6.28 -48.63
C ALA A 36 -6.77 -6.84 -49.71
N ILE A 37 -7.27 -7.63 -50.66
CA ILE A 37 -6.49 -8.11 -51.80
C ILE A 37 -5.95 -6.92 -52.59
N LYS A 38 -6.82 -5.97 -52.96
CA LYS A 38 -6.40 -4.78 -53.71
C LYS A 38 -5.36 -3.97 -52.94
N TYR A 39 -5.60 -3.75 -51.65
CA TYR A 39 -4.69 -3.01 -50.76
C TYR A 39 -3.32 -3.68 -50.58
N SER A 40 -3.26 -5.02 -50.53
CA SER A 40 -2.00 -5.76 -50.48
C SER A 40 -1.22 -5.66 -51.81
N SER A 41 -1.94 -5.64 -52.95
CA SER A 41 -1.32 -5.59 -54.29
C SER A 41 -0.79 -4.20 -54.67
N THR A 42 -1.47 -3.13 -54.27
CA THR A 42 -1.04 -1.75 -54.57
C THR A 42 0.20 -1.35 -53.78
N ALA A 43 0.36 -1.83 -52.54
CA ALA A 43 1.57 -1.61 -51.75
C ALA A 43 2.82 -2.32 -52.32
N MET A 44 2.66 -3.33 -53.18
CA MET A 44 3.78 -4.01 -53.85
C MET A 44 4.29 -3.27 -55.09
N GLN A 45 3.50 -2.37 -55.67
CA GLN A 45 3.83 -1.74 -56.96
C GLN A 45 4.60 -0.42 -56.83
N ASN A 46 4.81 0.09 -55.61
CA ASN A 46 5.62 1.29 -55.31
C ASN A 46 5.32 2.50 -56.23
N ASP A 47 4.08 2.57 -56.73
CA ASP A 47 3.61 3.62 -57.60
C ASP A 47 3.02 4.70 -56.70
N GLY A 48 3.55 5.92 -56.81
CA GLY A 48 3.29 7.09 -55.94
C GLY A 48 1.84 7.62 -55.95
N ALA A 49 0.85 6.80 -56.29
CA ALA A 49 -0.54 6.98 -55.94
C ALA A 49 -0.78 6.33 -54.57
N THR A 50 -0.16 6.94 -53.55
CA THR A 50 -0.29 6.55 -52.16
C THR A 50 -1.77 6.37 -51.84
N PHE A 51 -2.17 5.15 -51.47
CA PHE A 51 -3.49 4.84 -50.88
C PHE A 51 -3.50 5.48 -49.49
N LEU A 52 -3.53 6.81 -49.50
CA LEU A 52 -3.33 7.70 -48.37
C LEU A 52 -4.50 7.51 -47.41
N LEU A 53 -4.26 6.70 -46.39
CA LEU A 53 -4.82 6.93 -45.07
C LEU A 53 -4.11 8.16 -44.46
N ASP A 54 -4.01 9.27 -45.21
CA ASP A 54 -3.29 10.47 -44.79
C ASP A 54 -4.15 11.21 -43.79
N GLY A 55 -3.74 11.12 -42.53
CA GLY A 55 -4.37 11.77 -41.38
C GLY A 55 -4.11 13.27 -41.42
N GLY A 56 -4.88 13.96 -42.25
CA GLY A 56 -4.71 15.38 -42.54
C GLY A 56 -6.00 16.20 -42.53
N SER A 57 -7.10 15.75 -41.92
CA SER A 57 -8.22 16.63 -41.53
C SER A 57 -9.19 15.91 -40.59
N SER A 58 -10.10 16.65 -39.96
CA SER A 58 -11.07 16.15 -38.96
C SER A 58 -12.14 15.16 -39.48
N GLU A 59 -12.01 14.62 -40.70
CA GLU A 59 -12.99 13.72 -41.36
C GLU A 59 -12.46 12.29 -41.67
N ASP A 60 -11.36 11.86 -41.04
CA ASP A 60 -10.66 10.61 -41.38
C ASP A 60 -11.49 9.30 -41.28
N ASN A 61 -12.54 9.27 -40.43
CA ASN A 61 -13.43 8.10 -40.34
C ASN A 61 -14.31 7.92 -41.57
N LEU A 62 -14.76 9.03 -42.17
CA LEU A 62 -15.63 9.02 -43.34
C LEU A 62 -14.83 8.55 -44.57
N GLY A 63 -13.55 8.93 -44.67
CA GLY A 63 -12.65 8.50 -45.73
C GLY A 63 -12.53 6.97 -45.84
N PHE A 64 -12.32 6.27 -44.72
CA PHE A 64 -12.24 4.80 -44.72
C PHE A 64 -13.58 4.15 -45.11
N VAL A 65 -14.70 4.68 -44.62
CA VAL A 65 -16.05 4.19 -44.98
C VAL A 65 -16.33 4.38 -46.47
N MET A 66 -15.93 5.52 -47.05
CA MET A 66 -16.05 5.80 -48.48
C MET A 66 -15.20 4.84 -49.32
N LEU A 67 -13.96 4.56 -48.90
CA LEU A 67 -13.08 3.60 -49.57
C LEU A 67 -13.64 2.18 -49.58
N ALA A 68 -14.42 1.80 -48.57
CA ALA A 68 -15.05 0.49 -48.46
C ALA A 68 -16.28 0.32 -49.38
N GLN A 69 -16.98 1.39 -49.76
CA GLN A 69 -18.27 1.28 -50.47
C GLN A 69 -18.20 0.56 -51.82
N PRO A 70 -17.21 0.83 -52.71
CA PRO A 70 -17.15 0.17 -54.01
C PRO A 70 -17.10 -1.36 -53.88
N TYR A 71 -16.25 -1.87 -52.97
CA TYR A 71 -16.07 -3.30 -52.73
C TYR A 71 -17.30 -3.97 -52.10
N LEU A 72 -18.06 -3.24 -51.28
CA LEU A 72 -19.31 -3.74 -50.70
C LEU A 72 -20.45 -3.74 -51.73
N SER A 73 -20.47 -2.77 -52.64
CA SER A 73 -21.50 -2.63 -53.69
C SER A 73 -21.41 -3.69 -54.79
N GLU A 74 -20.22 -4.24 -55.03
CA GLU A 74 -20.00 -5.34 -55.98
C GLU A 74 -20.62 -6.67 -55.54
N ILE A 75 -20.94 -6.82 -54.24
CA ILE A 75 -21.45 -8.06 -53.69
C ILE A 75 -22.95 -7.90 -53.39
N PRO A 76 -23.82 -8.75 -53.95
CA PRO A 76 -25.26 -8.62 -53.75
C PRO A 76 -25.63 -8.76 -52.28
N MET A 77 -26.44 -7.84 -51.78
CA MET A 77 -26.92 -7.87 -50.40
C MET A 77 -27.82 -9.10 -50.16
N PRO A 78 -27.72 -9.77 -48.99
CA PRO A 78 -28.63 -10.85 -48.62
C PRO A 78 -30.09 -10.35 -48.56
N LYS A 79 -31.00 -11.07 -49.23
CA LYS A 79 -32.41 -10.70 -49.33
C LYS A 79 -33.06 -10.57 -47.94
N GLY A 80 -33.74 -9.46 -47.71
CA GLY A 80 -34.44 -9.16 -46.45
C GLY A 80 -33.53 -8.72 -45.30
N GLN A 81 -32.25 -8.44 -45.57
CA GLN A 81 -31.27 -7.93 -44.61
C GLN A 81 -30.63 -6.61 -45.07
N GLU A 82 -31.21 -5.95 -46.08
CA GLU A 82 -30.68 -4.76 -46.73
C GLU A 82 -30.46 -3.62 -45.71
N ALA A 83 -31.37 -3.47 -44.75
CA ALA A 83 -31.24 -2.48 -43.68
C ALA A 83 -30.01 -2.74 -42.76
N LEU A 84 -29.70 -4.00 -42.45
CA LEU A 84 -28.52 -4.35 -41.65
C LEU A 84 -27.24 -4.23 -42.47
N CYS A 85 -27.28 -4.54 -43.77
CA CYS A 85 -26.16 -4.32 -44.67
C CYS A 85 -25.81 -2.83 -44.78
N LEU A 86 -26.80 -1.96 -44.98
CA LEU A 86 -26.60 -0.50 -45.03
C LEU A 86 -26.12 0.05 -43.67
N LYS A 87 -26.62 -0.51 -42.56
CA LYS A 87 -26.14 -0.16 -41.22
C LYS A 87 -24.68 -0.55 -41.02
N ALA A 88 -24.29 -1.75 -41.44
CA ALA A 88 -22.92 -2.21 -41.28
C ALA A 88 -21.94 -1.52 -42.25
N SER A 89 -22.39 -1.20 -43.47
CA SER A 89 -21.58 -0.52 -44.49
C SER A 89 -21.30 0.94 -44.16
N THR A 90 -21.98 1.53 -43.19
CA THR A 90 -21.76 2.90 -42.73
C THR A 90 -21.07 2.97 -41.37
N HIS A 91 -20.83 1.82 -40.73
CA HIS A 91 -20.27 1.73 -39.39
C HIS A 91 -18.75 1.51 -39.41
N TYR A 92 -17.98 2.61 -39.27
CA TYR A 92 -16.52 2.60 -39.33
C TYR A 92 -15.85 1.50 -38.47
N PRO A 93 -16.16 1.33 -37.16
CA PRO A 93 -15.51 0.31 -36.34
C PRO A 93 -15.72 -1.11 -36.87
N THR A 94 -16.90 -1.40 -37.40
CA THR A 94 -17.23 -2.73 -37.98
C THR A 94 -16.42 -2.98 -39.24
N LEU A 95 -16.40 -2.01 -40.16
CA LEU A 95 -15.64 -2.13 -41.40
C LEU A 95 -14.14 -2.29 -41.13
N PHE A 96 -13.61 -1.49 -40.20
CA PHE A 96 -12.19 -1.54 -39.86
C PHE A 96 -11.78 -2.86 -39.20
N ASP A 97 -12.57 -3.37 -38.24
CA ASP A 97 -12.31 -4.67 -37.60
C ASP A 97 -12.34 -5.83 -38.60
N HIS A 98 -13.31 -5.81 -39.52
CA HIS A 98 -13.38 -6.81 -40.59
C HIS A 98 -12.20 -6.70 -41.57
N PHE A 99 -11.89 -5.50 -42.04
CA PHE A 99 -10.76 -5.25 -42.93
C PHE A 99 -9.42 -5.67 -42.31
N GLN A 100 -9.18 -5.36 -41.04
CA GLN A 100 -7.96 -5.76 -40.34
C GLN A 100 -7.78 -7.28 -40.30
N ARG A 101 -8.88 -8.03 -40.12
CA ARG A 101 -8.85 -9.50 -40.13
C ARG A 101 -8.59 -10.05 -41.52
N GLU A 102 -9.30 -9.54 -42.53
CA GLU A 102 -9.12 -10.01 -43.91
C GLU A 102 -7.74 -9.66 -44.47
N LEU A 103 -7.20 -8.47 -44.17
CA LEU A 103 -5.84 -8.11 -44.59
C LEU A 103 -4.78 -9.04 -43.97
N ARG A 104 -4.94 -9.38 -42.69
CA ARG A 104 -4.06 -10.36 -42.05
C ARG A 104 -4.13 -11.72 -42.77
N ASP A 105 -5.33 -12.18 -43.10
CA ASP A 105 -5.52 -13.48 -43.75
C ASP A 105 -4.93 -13.49 -45.17
N VAL A 106 -5.13 -12.42 -45.95
CA VAL A 106 -4.55 -12.26 -47.30
C VAL A 106 -3.02 -12.27 -47.25
N LEU A 107 -2.40 -11.50 -46.36
CA LEU A 107 -0.95 -11.42 -46.26
C LEU A 107 -0.34 -12.74 -45.73
N LEU A 108 -1.03 -13.42 -44.81
CA LEU A 108 -0.61 -14.73 -44.32
C LEU A 108 -0.67 -15.79 -45.44
N GLN A 109 -1.68 -15.73 -46.30
CA GLN A 109 -1.79 -16.59 -47.47
C GLN A 109 -0.65 -16.34 -48.47
N GLN A 110 -0.28 -15.08 -48.72
CA GLN A 110 0.85 -14.72 -49.57
C GLN A 110 2.18 -15.22 -49.00
N GLN A 111 2.38 -15.13 -47.69
CA GLN A 111 3.55 -15.71 -47.03
C GLN A 111 3.59 -17.24 -47.16
N ASN A 112 2.46 -17.92 -46.97
CA ASN A 112 2.38 -19.38 -47.14
C ASN A 112 2.64 -19.83 -48.59
N GLN A 113 2.37 -18.96 -49.57
CA GLN A 113 2.69 -19.17 -50.99
C GLN A 113 4.12 -18.79 -51.36
N GLY A 114 4.93 -18.31 -50.40
CA GLY A 114 6.33 -17.92 -50.62
C GLY A 114 6.52 -16.56 -51.31
N LEU A 115 5.47 -15.75 -51.44
CA LEU A 115 5.53 -14.42 -52.07
C LEU A 115 6.14 -13.35 -51.13
N ILE A 116 6.06 -13.57 -49.80
CA ILE A 116 6.52 -12.63 -48.76
C ILE A 116 7.21 -13.44 -47.65
N SER A 117 8.29 -12.88 -47.08
CA SER A 117 9.04 -13.52 -45.98
C SER A 117 8.35 -13.41 -44.62
N ASP A 118 7.94 -12.20 -44.23
CA ASP A 118 7.12 -11.95 -43.03
C ASP A 118 6.00 -10.95 -43.36
N TRP A 119 4.75 -11.40 -43.20
CA TRP A 119 3.57 -10.59 -43.43
C TRP A 119 3.52 -9.35 -42.51
N ARG A 120 4.15 -9.41 -41.32
CA ARG A 120 4.17 -8.29 -40.36
C ARG A 120 5.06 -7.13 -40.80
N SER A 121 6.09 -7.40 -41.61
CA SER A 121 7.00 -6.38 -42.14
C SER A 121 6.51 -5.76 -43.45
N THR A 122 5.31 -6.13 -43.92
CA THR A 122 4.74 -5.55 -45.14
C THR A 122 4.30 -4.11 -44.91
N GLN A 123 4.49 -3.25 -45.92
CA GLN A 123 4.08 -1.85 -45.86
C GLN A 123 2.57 -1.70 -45.60
N SER A 124 1.74 -2.55 -46.22
CA SER A 124 0.28 -2.58 -45.97
C SER A 124 -0.06 -2.83 -44.50
N TRP A 125 0.64 -3.75 -43.82
CA TRP A 125 0.37 -4.04 -42.42
C TRP A 125 0.86 -2.93 -41.48
N MET A 126 2.03 -2.34 -41.77
CA MET A 126 2.57 -1.22 -40.99
C MET A 126 1.66 0.01 -41.06
N LEU A 127 1.18 0.39 -42.25
CA LEU A 127 0.24 1.51 -42.42
C LEU A 127 -1.09 1.26 -41.69
N LEU A 128 -1.62 0.04 -41.72
CA LEU A 128 -2.82 -0.30 -40.96
C LEU A 128 -2.59 -0.15 -39.45
N LYS A 129 -1.40 -0.51 -38.95
CA LYS A 129 -1.04 -0.37 -37.54
C LYS A 129 -0.84 1.08 -37.11
N GLU A 130 -0.28 1.91 -37.97
CA GLU A 130 -0.21 3.36 -37.73
C GLU A 130 -1.62 3.95 -37.61
N LEU A 131 -2.52 3.61 -38.53
CA LEU A 131 -3.92 4.06 -38.45
C LEU A 131 -4.62 3.53 -37.19
N ALA A 132 -4.46 2.25 -36.84
CA ALA A 132 -5.06 1.68 -35.62
C ALA A 132 -4.52 2.33 -34.33
N ASN A 133 -3.30 2.87 -34.35
CA ASN A 133 -2.70 3.56 -33.22
C ASN A 133 -3.01 5.07 -33.20
N SER A 134 -3.63 5.63 -34.24
CA SER A 134 -3.94 7.06 -34.32
C SER A 134 -4.95 7.50 -33.26
N ALA A 135 -4.92 8.79 -32.92
CA ALA A 135 -5.88 9.37 -31.98
C ALA A 135 -7.31 9.37 -32.55
N GLN A 136 -7.47 9.59 -33.86
CA GLN A 136 -8.77 9.54 -34.54
C GLN A 136 -9.40 8.15 -34.47
N HIS A 137 -8.64 7.10 -34.81
CA HIS A 137 -9.14 5.73 -34.71
C HIS A 137 -9.53 5.37 -33.28
N ARG A 138 -8.70 5.77 -32.29
CA ARG A 138 -9.02 5.55 -30.87
C ARG A 138 -10.27 6.29 -30.40
N ALA A 139 -10.57 7.45 -30.95
CA ALA A 139 -11.80 8.20 -30.65
C ALA A 139 -13.04 7.57 -31.31
N ALA A 140 -12.88 6.99 -32.51
CA ALA A 140 -13.97 6.41 -33.29
C ALA A 140 -14.31 4.95 -32.94
N ALA A 141 -13.28 4.15 -32.63
CA ALA A 141 -13.38 2.70 -32.40
C ALA A 141 -13.39 2.32 -30.90
N ARG A 142 -13.49 3.30 -29.99
CA ARG A 142 -13.69 3.04 -28.56
C ARG A 142 -14.88 3.80 -28.06
N LYS A 143 -15.70 3.13 -27.25
CA LYS A 143 -16.80 3.74 -26.51
C LYS A 143 -16.30 4.98 -25.71
N PRO A 144 -16.90 6.17 -25.83
CA PRO A 144 -17.09 6.99 -24.66
C PRO A 144 -18.04 6.18 -23.77
N LYS A 145 -17.54 5.73 -22.61
CA LYS A 145 -18.29 4.88 -21.68
C LYS A 145 -19.60 5.61 -21.27
N ALA A 146 -20.71 5.35 -21.97
CA ALA A 146 -22.05 5.75 -21.55
C ALA A 146 -22.40 5.02 -20.24
N PRO A 147 -23.15 5.66 -19.33
CA PRO A 147 -22.91 5.54 -17.92
C PRO A 147 -23.40 4.21 -17.35
N THR A 148 -22.48 3.28 -17.12
CA THR A 148 -22.67 2.20 -16.15
C THR A 148 -22.69 2.81 -14.75
N THR A 149 -23.86 3.12 -14.20
CA THR A 149 -24.02 3.38 -12.77
C THR A 149 -23.12 2.42 -12.00
N HIS A 150 -22.29 2.94 -11.10
CA HIS A 150 -21.56 2.08 -10.17
C HIS A 150 -22.63 1.42 -9.29
N SER A 151 -23.10 0.23 -9.70
CA SER A 151 -24.32 -0.45 -9.23
C SER A 151 -24.31 -0.85 -7.75
N THR A 152 -23.30 -0.42 -7.00
CA THR A 152 -23.09 -0.75 -5.59
C THR A 152 -23.25 0.48 -4.69
N LEU A 153 -23.02 1.69 -5.21
CA LEU A 153 -23.28 2.93 -4.46
C LEU A 153 -24.63 3.57 -4.82
N GLY A 154 -25.26 3.14 -5.92
CA GLY A 154 -26.42 3.82 -6.49
C GLY A 154 -26.11 5.24 -7.02
N ILE A 155 -24.84 5.64 -7.02
CA ILE A 155 -24.36 6.95 -7.46
C ILE A 155 -24.09 6.93 -8.98
N SER A 156 -24.41 8.03 -9.67
CA SER A 156 -24.13 8.18 -11.10
C SER A 156 -22.63 8.13 -11.39
N LEU A 157 -22.26 7.75 -12.61
CA LEU A 157 -20.85 7.74 -13.03
C LEU A 157 -20.23 9.12 -12.99
N ASP A 158 -21.00 10.16 -13.31
CA ASP A 158 -20.51 11.53 -13.33
C ASP A 158 -20.21 12.03 -11.91
N LYS A 159 -21.04 11.66 -10.93
CA LYS A 159 -20.76 11.90 -9.50
C LYS A 159 -19.55 11.10 -9.00
N THR A 160 -19.42 9.85 -9.44
CA THR A 160 -18.24 9.03 -9.11
C THR A 160 -16.95 9.63 -9.70
N ARG A 161 -17.00 10.15 -10.94
CA ARG A 161 -15.89 10.87 -11.55
C ARG A 161 -15.58 12.17 -10.82
N SER A 162 -16.60 12.94 -10.42
CA SER A 162 -16.41 14.16 -9.64
C SER A 162 -15.72 13.89 -8.30
N MET A 163 -16.17 12.87 -7.55
CA MET A 163 -15.49 12.43 -6.33
C MET A 163 -14.05 11.97 -6.60
N GLN A 164 -13.83 11.24 -7.70
CA GLN A 164 -12.48 10.81 -8.09
C GLN A 164 -11.57 12.01 -8.39
N THR A 165 -12.06 13.05 -9.07
CA THR A 165 -11.30 14.29 -9.30
C THR A 165 -10.96 14.99 -7.98
N LYS A 166 -11.92 15.11 -7.05
CA LYS A 166 -11.66 15.67 -5.71
C LYS A 166 -10.58 14.87 -4.94
N ILE A 167 -10.61 13.54 -5.06
CA ILE A 167 -9.57 12.67 -4.49
C ILE A 167 -8.21 12.93 -5.13
N GLU A 168 -8.14 13.05 -6.46
CA GLU A 168 -6.90 13.34 -7.18
C GLU A 168 -6.31 14.69 -6.81
N ASP A 169 -7.14 15.73 -6.69
CA ASP A 169 -6.72 17.06 -6.25
C ASP A 169 -6.22 17.05 -4.79
N PHE A 170 -6.93 16.34 -3.90
CA PHE A 170 -6.50 16.16 -2.52
C PHE A 170 -5.16 15.42 -2.43
N VAL A 171 -5.01 14.32 -3.16
CA VAL A 171 -3.78 13.52 -3.18
C VAL A 171 -2.62 14.33 -3.72
N LYS A 172 -2.83 15.11 -4.78
CA LYS A 172 -1.82 16.00 -5.34
C LYS A 172 -1.37 17.03 -4.29
N LYS A 173 -2.32 17.78 -3.73
CA LYS A 173 -2.04 18.81 -2.71
C LYS A 173 -1.32 18.23 -1.49
N MET A 174 -1.79 17.09 -0.98
CA MET A 174 -1.18 16.48 0.21
C MET A 174 0.21 15.90 -0.10
N SER A 175 0.43 15.36 -1.31
CA SER A 175 1.75 14.89 -1.72
C SER A 175 2.75 16.04 -1.79
N ASP A 176 2.34 17.18 -2.35
CA ASP A 176 3.17 18.39 -2.43
C ASP A 176 3.53 18.89 -1.03
N LEU A 177 2.57 18.94 -0.10
CA LEU A 177 2.82 19.32 1.30
C LEU A 177 3.79 18.36 2.01
N LEU A 178 3.61 17.04 1.82
CA LEU A 178 4.53 16.04 2.38
C LEU A 178 5.94 16.17 1.81
N HIS A 179 6.09 16.55 0.54
CA HIS A 179 7.40 16.82 -0.06
C HIS A 179 8.08 18.01 0.62
N ILE A 180 7.35 19.11 0.83
CA ILE A 180 7.87 20.30 1.52
C ILE A 180 8.31 19.95 2.94
N GLU A 181 7.47 19.23 3.69
CA GLU A 181 7.77 18.80 5.06
C GLU A 181 9.01 17.90 5.11
N ARG A 182 9.10 16.90 4.22
CA ARG A 182 10.26 16.02 4.12
C ARG A 182 11.53 16.77 3.79
N ASP A 183 11.49 17.66 2.81
CA ASP A 183 12.68 18.38 2.35
C ASP A 183 13.17 19.33 3.46
N ALA A 184 12.26 19.97 4.20
CA ALA A 184 12.59 20.76 5.38
C ALA A 184 13.19 19.91 6.53
N GLU A 185 12.63 18.73 6.82
CA GLU A 185 13.19 17.80 7.82
C GLU A 185 14.59 17.30 7.43
N LEU A 186 14.79 17.00 6.14
CA LEU A 186 16.09 16.55 5.62
C LEU A 186 17.13 17.65 5.64
N GLU A 187 16.76 18.88 5.27
CA GLU A 187 17.64 20.05 5.34
C GLU A 187 18.07 20.30 6.79
N PHE A 188 17.13 20.34 7.73
CA PHE A 188 17.44 20.48 9.15
C PHE A 188 18.31 19.34 9.69
N THR A 189 18.02 18.09 9.31
CA THR A 189 18.86 16.93 9.66
C THR A 189 20.29 17.11 9.14
N GLN A 190 20.43 17.63 7.92
CA GLN A 190 21.73 17.82 7.28
C GLN A 190 22.51 18.98 7.91
N GLU A 191 21.84 20.07 8.30
CA GLU A 191 22.43 21.18 9.06
C GLU A 191 22.99 20.70 10.40
N GLU A 192 22.19 19.95 11.17
CA GLU A 192 22.62 19.36 12.45
C GLU A 192 23.80 18.37 12.27
N LEU A 193 23.78 17.58 11.19
CA LEU A 193 24.90 16.68 10.87
C LEU A 193 26.18 17.43 10.49
N ASN A 194 26.05 18.57 9.82
CA ASN A 194 27.15 19.43 9.36
C ASN A 194 27.66 20.38 10.45
N ALA A 195 26.88 20.62 11.51
CA ALA A 195 27.27 21.34 12.71
C ALA A 195 28.29 20.55 13.56
N THR A 196 29.36 20.07 12.92
CA THR A 196 30.63 19.81 13.60
C THR A 196 31.19 21.13 14.13
N PRO A 197 31.77 21.17 15.34
CA PRO A 197 32.31 22.40 15.90
C PRO A 197 33.39 22.96 14.97
N VAL A 198 33.14 24.15 14.41
CA VAL A 198 34.08 24.83 13.51
C VAL A 198 35.29 25.28 14.31
N MET A 199 36.45 24.96 13.74
CA MET A 199 37.79 25.32 14.13
C MET A 199 37.93 26.82 14.45
N ASP A 200 38.48 27.14 15.62
CA ASP A 200 38.99 28.48 15.89
C ASP A 200 40.31 28.66 15.11
N GLY A 201 40.35 29.66 14.21
CA GLY A 201 41.28 29.78 13.09
C GLY A 201 42.77 29.99 13.43
N ASN A 202 43.21 29.78 14.68
CA ASN A 202 44.57 30.14 15.12
C ASN A 202 45.37 29.04 15.85
N SER A 203 44.96 27.76 15.80
CA SER A 203 45.80 26.68 16.34
C SER A 203 46.01 25.53 15.34
N LYS A 204 47.22 25.44 14.78
CA LYS A 204 47.69 24.26 14.02
C LYS A 204 48.00 23.10 14.97
N LYS A 205 46.99 22.52 15.60
CA LYS A 205 47.02 21.15 16.14
C LYS A 205 45.60 20.60 16.04
N PRO A 206 45.39 19.39 15.49
CA PRO A 206 44.08 18.77 15.57
C PRO A 206 43.77 18.54 17.07
N LEU A 207 42.69 19.16 17.56
CA LEU A 207 42.10 18.74 18.82
C LEU A 207 41.74 17.26 18.63
N LYS A 208 42.30 16.40 19.48
CA LYS A 208 41.91 14.98 19.54
C LYS A 208 40.38 14.91 19.58
N PRO A 209 39.74 13.92 18.92
CA PRO A 209 38.30 13.72 19.05
C PRO A 209 37.98 13.78 20.54
N VAL A 210 37.03 14.62 20.95
CA VAL A 210 36.72 14.77 22.37
C VAL A 210 36.24 13.42 22.88
N GLU A 211 37.17 12.67 23.48
CA GLU A 211 36.94 11.42 24.16
C GLU A 211 36.19 11.79 25.44
N TYR A 212 34.87 11.91 25.37
CA TYR A 212 34.03 11.78 26.55
C TYR A 212 34.03 10.30 26.97
N LEU A 213 35.20 9.78 27.35
CA LEU A 213 35.35 8.57 28.14
C LEU A 213 35.31 9.00 29.60
N VAL A 214 34.34 8.48 30.36
CA VAL A 214 34.21 8.75 31.79
C VAL A 214 35.44 8.21 32.50
N THR A 215 36.42 9.07 32.79
CA THR A 215 37.45 8.79 33.79
C THR A 215 36.83 9.01 35.16
N HIS A 216 36.93 8.01 36.04
CA HIS A 216 36.37 8.06 37.40
C HIS A 216 36.89 9.29 38.16
N GLY A 217 36.02 10.27 38.44
CA GLY A 217 36.35 11.36 39.36
C GLY A 217 35.71 12.75 39.16
N GLN A 218 34.86 13.00 38.17
CA GLN A 218 34.25 14.34 37.99
C GLN A 218 32.74 14.35 38.22
N SER A 219 32.29 15.18 39.16
CA SER A 219 30.96 15.20 39.78
C SER A 219 29.94 16.13 39.11
N GLN A 220 30.22 16.69 37.94
CA GLN A 220 29.25 17.42 37.11
C GLN A 220 29.56 17.15 35.64
N GLN A 221 28.97 16.10 35.07
CA GLN A 221 29.02 15.82 33.64
C GLN A 221 27.69 16.24 33.02
N GLU A 222 27.75 17.13 32.03
CA GLU A 222 26.59 17.49 31.18
C GLU A 222 26.09 16.23 30.45
N GLN A 223 24.77 16.04 30.40
CA GLN A 223 24.18 14.87 29.74
C GLN A 223 24.45 14.93 28.24
N CYS A 224 25.02 13.87 27.67
CA CYS A 224 25.47 13.85 26.29
C CYS A 224 24.39 13.28 25.34
N ASP A 225 24.09 14.02 24.26
CA ASP A 225 23.29 13.54 23.10
C ASP A 225 24.13 12.71 22.10
N THR A 226 25.45 12.67 22.28
CA THR A 226 26.41 11.98 21.41
C THR A 226 27.27 11.00 22.20
N ILE A 227 27.50 9.81 21.64
CA ILE A 227 28.37 8.79 22.22
C ILE A 227 29.39 8.32 21.19
N CYS A 228 30.67 8.45 21.54
CA CYS A 228 31.81 8.12 20.70
C CYS A 228 32.47 6.80 21.13
N ASN A 229 33.44 6.33 20.33
CA ASN A 229 34.31 5.18 20.65
C ASN A 229 33.55 3.88 20.93
N LEU A 230 32.43 3.68 20.24
CA LEU A 230 31.66 2.46 20.30
C LEU A 230 32.19 1.44 19.28
N HIS A 231 32.16 0.16 19.64
CA HIS A 231 32.42 -0.94 18.72
C HIS A 231 31.25 -1.91 18.73
N VAL A 232 30.99 -2.52 17.58
CA VAL A 232 29.96 -3.56 17.46
C VAL A 232 30.46 -4.85 18.12
N ILE A 233 29.73 -5.34 19.13
CA ILE A 233 29.97 -6.65 19.75
C ILE A 233 29.28 -7.73 18.93
N SER A 234 27.98 -7.54 18.69
CA SER A 234 27.14 -8.56 18.09
C SER A 234 25.97 -7.94 17.36
N SER A 235 25.39 -8.73 16.45
CA SER A 235 24.12 -8.42 15.83
C SER A 235 23.20 -9.62 15.97
N SER A 236 21.95 -9.35 16.33
CA SER A 236 20.86 -10.30 16.32
C SER A 236 19.73 -9.79 15.43
N THR A 237 18.79 -10.69 15.09
CA THR A 237 17.56 -10.30 14.40
C THR A 237 16.48 -10.19 15.46
N GLY A 238 15.89 -9.00 15.61
CA GLY A 238 14.74 -8.78 16.49
C GLY A 238 13.43 -9.18 15.82
N LEU A 239 12.35 -9.05 16.58
CA LEU A 239 10.97 -9.18 16.09
C LEU A 239 10.80 -8.27 14.85
N ASP A 240 10.13 -8.77 13.82
CA ASP A 240 9.90 -8.13 12.52
C ASP A 240 11.09 -8.08 11.55
N GLY A 241 12.20 -8.74 11.88
CA GLY A 241 13.36 -8.83 10.99
C GLY A 241 14.26 -7.59 11.01
N GLN A 242 14.07 -6.71 12.00
CA GLN A 242 14.98 -5.59 12.27
C GLN A 242 16.31 -6.12 12.83
N HIS A 243 17.43 -5.47 12.50
CA HIS A 243 18.73 -5.88 13.07
C HIS A 243 18.96 -5.14 14.37
N LEU A 244 19.02 -5.88 15.47
CA LEU A 244 19.49 -5.36 16.74
C LEU A 244 21.02 -5.46 16.72
N VAL A 245 21.69 -4.33 16.88
CA VAL A 245 23.15 -4.26 16.93
C VAL A 245 23.54 -3.78 18.32
N LEU A 246 24.34 -4.60 19.01
CA LEU A 246 24.88 -4.31 20.32
C LEU A 246 26.22 -3.60 20.15
N PHE A 247 26.27 -2.36 20.61
CA PHE A 247 27.47 -1.54 20.71
C PHE A 247 27.98 -1.54 22.14
N ARG A 248 29.29 -1.46 22.33
CA ARG A 248 29.93 -1.23 23.64
C ARG A 248 31.06 -0.24 23.50
N VAL A 249 31.31 0.51 24.58
CA VAL A 249 32.45 1.43 24.67
C VAL A 249 33.76 0.64 24.63
N LYS A 250 34.77 1.17 23.95
CA LYS A 250 36.11 0.58 23.92
C LYS A 250 36.77 0.73 25.30
N GLU A 251 37.46 -0.33 25.76
CA GLU A 251 38.03 -0.44 27.12
C GLU A 251 36.95 -0.50 28.22
N ASN A 252 37.29 -0.83 29.47
CA ASN A 252 36.33 -1.05 30.58
C ASN A 252 35.64 0.25 31.07
N HIS A 253 35.48 1.25 30.20
CA HIS A 253 34.84 2.52 30.51
C HIS A 253 33.32 2.38 30.49
N ARG A 254 32.65 3.14 31.36
CA ARG A 254 31.19 3.28 31.35
C ARG A 254 30.75 4.29 30.30
N LEU A 255 29.51 4.12 29.82
CA LEU A 255 28.84 5.13 29.02
C LEU A 255 28.79 6.45 29.80
N PRO A 256 29.03 7.60 29.15
CA PRO A 256 28.80 8.89 29.77
C PRO A 256 27.34 9.01 30.22
N PRO A 257 27.01 9.88 31.19
CA PRO A 257 25.63 10.24 31.44
C PRO A 257 25.00 10.74 30.14
N THR A 258 23.99 10.03 29.64
CA THR A 258 23.35 10.31 28.35
C THR A 258 21.91 10.74 28.55
N THR A 259 21.40 11.61 27.68
CA THR A 259 19.97 11.90 27.51
C THR A 259 19.24 10.84 26.68
N LEU A 260 19.99 9.90 26.08
CA LEU A 260 19.47 8.88 25.19
C LEU A 260 18.50 7.97 25.95
N SER A 261 17.38 7.67 25.31
CA SER A 261 16.36 6.78 25.84
C SER A 261 15.92 5.78 24.79
N PRO A 262 15.46 4.58 25.21
CA PRO A 262 14.76 3.67 24.31
C PRO A 262 13.70 4.40 23.48
N GLY A 263 13.70 4.17 22.16
CA GLY A 263 12.78 4.79 21.22
C GLY A 263 13.31 6.04 20.53
N ASP A 264 14.38 6.65 21.03
CA ASP A 264 15.03 7.78 20.37
C ASP A 264 15.57 7.37 19.00
N MET A 265 15.39 8.25 18.02
CA MET A 265 16.00 8.08 16.71
C MET A 265 17.44 8.56 16.76
N VAL A 266 18.35 7.74 16.25
CA VAL A 266 19.78 8.01 16.29
C VAL A 266 20.43 7.80 14.93
N CYS A 267 21.48 8.58 14.69
CA CYS A 267 22.38 8.44 13.58
C CYS A 267 23.64 7.70 14.01
N ILE A 268 24.03 6.68 13.25
CA ILE A 268 25.22 5.86 13.46
C ILE A 268 26.23 6.18 12.35
N ARG A 269 27.41 6.66 12.74
CA ARG A 269 28.49 7.05 11.80
C ARG A 269 29.76 6.27 12.13
N THR A 270 30.48 5.85 11.10
CA THR A 270 31.82 5.25 11.30
C THR A 270 32.88 6.34 11.39
N CYS A 271 33.82 6.15 12.30
CA CYS A 271 34.99 7.01 12.47
C CYS A 271 36.22 6.27 11.95
N ASP A 272 37.08 6.98 11.21
CA ASP A 272 38.38 6.46 10.83
C ASP A 272 39.38 6.51 12.01
N ASN A 273 40.59 5.99 11.80
CA ASN A 273 41.64 5.99 12.85
C ASN A 273 42.18 7.39 13.20
N ARG A 274 41.79 8.43 12.44
CA ARG A 274 42.14 9.84 12.67
C ARG A 274 41.01 10.62 13.35
N GLY A 275 39.84 9.99 13.56
CA GLY A 275 38.66 10.61 14.13
C GLY A 275 37.77 11.34 13.12
N GLU A 276 38.07 11.26 11.81
CA GLU A 276 37.20 11.79 10.77
C GLU A 276 35.96 10.93 10.62
N ILE A 277 34.82 11.61 10.55
CA ILE A 277 33.50 11.01 10.51
C ILE A 277 33.12 10.79 9.05
N THR A 278 32.80 9.55 8.68
CA THR A 278 32.24 9.26 7.36
C THR A 278 30.91 9.99 7.14
N THR A 279 30.72 10.56 5.95
CA THR A 279 29.48 11.29 5.57
C THR A 279 28.25 10.38 5.50
N SER A 280 28.43 9.07 5.31
CA SER A 280 27.34 8.10 5.34
C SER A 280 26.88 7.80 6.76
N CYS A 281 25.65 8.18 7.09
CA CYS A 281 24.98 7.84 8.35
C CYS A 281 24.03 6.65 8.15
N MET A 282 24.02 5.72 9.11
CA MET A 282 22.97 4.72 9.27
C MET A 282 21.97 5.17 10.32
N GLN A 283 20.68 5.18 10.00
CA GLN A 283 19.65 5.57 10.95
C GLN A 283 19.09 4.35 11.68
N GLY A 284 18.81 4.53 12.97
CA GLY A 284 18.23 3.49 13.82
C GLY A 284 17.45 4.06 14.99
N PHE A 285 16.88 3.17 15.79
CA PHE A 285 16.24 3.52 17.05
C PHE A 285 16.96 2.86 18.20
N ILE A 286 17.11 3.56 19.32
CA ILE A 286 17.62 2.93 20.54
C ILE A 286 16.61 1.88 20.99
N TYR A 287 17.06 0.65 21.12
CA TYR A 287 16.24 -0.45 21.62
C TYR A 287 16.30 -0.52 23.13
N ASN A 288 17.52 -0.55 23.68
CA ASN A 288 17.77 -0.55 25.11
C ASN A 288 19.19 -0.06 25.42
N LEU A 289 19.37 0.51 26.60
CA LEU A 289 20.66 0.75 27.22
C LEU A 289 20.95 -0.43 28.15
N GLY A 290 22.14 -1.03 28.05
CA GLY A 290 22.50 -2.18 28.85
C GLY A 290 22.61 -1.83 30.34
N GLU A 291 22.13 -2.74 31.19
CA GLU A 291 22.27 -2.63 32.66
C GLU A 291 23.75 -2.68 33.10
N ASP A 292 24.65 -3.14 32.22
CA ASP A 292 26.09 -3.11 32.43
C ASP A 292 26.67 -1.68 32.43
N GLY A 293 25.87 -0.67 32.02
CA GLY A 293 26.27 0.73 31.95
C GLY A 293 27.34 1.00 30.90
N CYS A 294 27.65 0.03 30.03
CA CYS A 294 28.71 0.12 29.03
C CYS A 294 28.22 -0.20 27.61
N SER A 295 26.99 -0.71 27.46
CA SER A 295 26.47 -1.19 26.19
C SER A 295 25.17 -0.51 25.77
N ILE A 296 24.98 -0.39 24.45
CA ILE A 296 23.80 0.22 23.82
C ILE A 296 23.34 -0.70 22.70
N THR A 297 22.05 -1.04 22.69
CA THR A 297 21.46 -1.79 21.58
C THR A 297 20.68 -0.83 20.69
N VAL A 298 21.05 -0.76 19.40
CA VAL A 298 20.31 0.03 18.41
C VAL A 298 19.69 -0.88 17.38
N THR A 299 18.44 -0.61 17.06
CA THR A 299 17.71 -1.26 15.98
C THR A 299 17.99 -0.55 14.65
N LEU A 300 18.56 -1.28 13.70
CA LEU A 300 18.86 -0.82 12.35
C LEU A 300 17.87 -1.41 11.34
N LYS A 301 17.40 -0.58 10.41
CA LYS A 301 16.60 -1.03 9.27
C LYS A 301 17.50 -1.76 8.27
N SER A 302 17.37 -3.09 8.21
CA SER A 302 18.03 -3.93 7.21
C SER A 302 17.44 -3.67 5.82
N ARG A 303 18.27 -3.32 4.82
CA ARG A 303 17.91 -3.53 3.42
C ARG A 303 18.25 -4.98 3.05
N ARG A 304 17.34 -5.71 2.39
CA ARG A 304 17.60 -7.11 1.99
C ARG A 304 18.90 -7.19 1.19
N GLY A 305 19.88 -7.93 1.70
CA GLY A 305 21.17 -8.14 1.04
C GLY A 305 22.26 -7.13 1.40
N ASP A 306 21.99 -6.14 2.28
CA ASP A 306 23.01 -5.21 2.73
C ASP A 306 23.85 -5.85 3.86
N PRO A 307 25.19 -5.95 3.71
CA PRO A 307 26.07 -6.38 4.77
C PRO A 307 26.27 -5.22 5.78
N THR A 308 25.17 -4.66 6.30
CA THR A 308 25.17 -3.52 7.25
C THR A 308 26.06 -3.83 8.46
N PHE A 309 26.06 -5.09 8.90
CA PHE A 309 26.97 -5.59 9.94
C PHE A 309 28.45 -5.56 9.51
N SER A 310 28.79 -6.04 8.31
CA SER A 310 30.18 -6.04 7.83
C SER A 310 30.74 -4.63 7.62
N LYS A 311 29.88 -3.63 7.40
CA LYS A 311 30.29 -2.22 7.28
C LYS A 311 30.75 -1.62 8.62
N LEU A 312 30.17 -2.08 9.73
CA LEU A 312 30.41 -1.58 11.09
C LEU A 312 31.41 -2.44 11.88
N PHE A 313 31.52 -3.74 11.57
CA PHE A 313 32.37 -4.66 12.31
C PHE A 313 33.85 -4.28 12.20
N GLY A 314 34.54 -4.21 13.35
CA GLY A 314 35.96 -3.84 13.43
C GLY A 314 36.27 -2.35 13.27
N LYS A 315 35.25 -1.48 13.17
CA LYS A 315 35.42 -0.02 13.10
C LYS A 315 34.98 0.66 14.39
N ASN A 316 35.54 1.85 14.64
CA ASN A 316 35.03 2.76 15.67
C ASN A 316 33.76 3.42 15.16
N VAL A 317 32.78 3.54 16.03
CA VAL A 317 31.44 4.04 15.74
C VAL A 317 31.09 5.17 16.69
N ARG A 318 30.40 6.16 16.15
CA ARG A 318 29.77 7.26 16.88
C ARG A 318 28.25 7.17 16.69
N ILE A 319 27.51 7.38 17.77
CA ILE A 319 26.05 7.44 17.80
C ILE A 319 25.64 8.84 18.23
N ASP A 320 24.81 9.48 17.42
CA ASP A 320 24.31 10.83 17.64
C ASP A 320 22.79 10.80 17.75
N ARG A 321 22.23 11.38 18.83
CA ARG A 321 20.82 11.78 18.85
C ARG A 321 20.68 13.05 18.05
N ILE A 322 19.84 13.01 17.03
CA ILE A 322 19.48 14.19 16.27
C ILE A 322 18.00 14.39 16.53
N GLN A 323 17.66 15.46 17.23
CA GLN A 323 16.30 15.68 17.74
C GLN A 323 15.26 15.73 16.62
N ALA A 324 15.65 16.14 15.42
CA ALA A 324 14.80 16.18 14.23
C ALA A 324 15.36 15.32 13.08
N LEU A 325 15.89 14.13 13.38
CA LEU A 325 16.27 13.18 12.34
C LEU A 325 15.03 12.84 11.49
N ALA A 326 15.09 13.12 10.19
CA ALA A 326 13.98 12.91 9.27
C ALA A 326 13.48 11.44 9.30
N ASP A 327 12.17 11.25 9.52
CA ASP A 327 11.56 9.92 9.54
C ASP A 327 11.08 9.50 8.15
N ALA A 328 12.01 8.97 7.37
CA ALA A 328 11.71 8.46 6.03
C ALA A 328 10.57 7.44 6.00
N LEU A 329 10.35 6.67 7.08
CA LEU A 329 9.28 5.66 7.11
C LEU A 329 7.89 6.29 7.20
N THR A 330 7.77 7.34 8.00
CA THR A 330 6.51 8.07 8.16
C THR A 330 6.11 8.70 6.83
N TYR A 331 7.06 9.36 6.16
CA TYR A 331 6.88 9.90 4.82
C TYR A 331 6.48 8.81 3.80
N GLU A 332 7.24 7.72 3.70
CA GLU A 332 6.95 6.60 2.77
C GLU A 332 5.55 6.01 2.99
N ARG A 333 5.15 5.81 4.25
CA ARG A 333 3.83 5.25 4.61
C ARG A 333 2.69 6.22 4.26
N ASN A 334 2.88 7.52 4.46
CA ASN A 334 1.90 8.54 4.09
C ASN A 334 1.72 8.62 2.56
N CYS A 335 2.82 8.63 1.79
CA CYS A 335 2.75 8.59 0.32
C CYS A 335 2.05 7.33 -0.18
N GLU A 336 2.35 6.17 0.41
CA GLU A 336 1.69 4.91 0.06
C GLU A 336 0.17 4.97 0.34
N ALA A 337 -0.24 5.53 1.48
CA ALA A 337 -1.65 5.71 1.81
C ALA A 337 -2.38 6.62 0.81
N LEU A 338 -1.76 7.73 0.40
CA LEU A 338 -2.31 8.63 -0.62
C LEU A 338 -2.46 7.93 -1.98
N MET A 339 -1.45 7.18 -2.42
CA MET A 339 -1.54 6.40 -3.67
C MET A 339 -2.68 5.38 -3.64
N LEU A 340 -2.94 4.79 -2.48
CA LEU A 340 -4.02 3.81 -2.33
C LEU A 340 -5.38 4.46 -2.30
N LEU A 341 -5.54 5.59 -1.63
CA LEU A 341 -6.75 6.40 -1.71
C LEU A 341 -7.05 6.75 -3.17
N GLN A 342 -6.05 7.24 -3.91
CA GLN A 342 -6.20 7.62 -5.32
C GLN A 342 -6.64 6.44 -6.20
N ARG A 343 -5.99 5.29 -6.04
CA ARG A 343 -6.21 4.12 -6.93
C ARG A 343 -7.42 3.29 -6.53
N LYS A 344 -7.70 3.19 -5.23
CA LYS A 344 -8.64 2.21 -4.65
C LYS A 344 -9.81 2.83 -3.89
N GLY A 345 -9.79 4.13 -3.59
CA GLY A 345 -10.79 4.78 -2.73
C GLY A 345 -12.23 4.47 -3.14
N LEU A 346 -12.55 4.62 -4.43
CA LEU A 346 -13.89 4.38 -4.99
C LEU A 346 -14.05 3.00 -5.69
N GLN A 347 -13.13 2.06 -5.48
CA GLN A 347 -13.26 0.72 -6.06
C GLN A 347 -14.35 -0.09 -5.35
N LYS A 348 -15.14 -0.86 -6.11
CA LYS A 348 -16.23 -1.70 -5.58
C LYS A 348 -15.79 -2.72 -4.51
N LYS A 349 -14.53 -3.16 -4.55
CA LYS A 349 -13.97 -4.11 -3.59
C LYS A 349 -13.45 -3.44 -2.31
N ASN A 350 -13.54 -2.12 -2.18
CA ASN A 350 -13.12 -1.40 -0.98
C ASN A 350 -14.28 -1.39 0.03
N SER A 351 -14.12 -2.02 1.20
CA SER A 351 -15.13 -1.92 2.27
C SER A 351 -15.37 -0.49 2.72
N SER A 352 -14.32 0.31 2.73
CA SER A 352 -14.39 1.67 3.22
C SER A 352 -14.88 2.66 2.17
N ILE A 353 -15.49 2.17 1.08
CA ILE A 353 -16.07 3.02 0.04
C ILE A 353 -17.12 3.98 0.58
N GLY A 354 -17.90 3.56 1.59
CA GLY A 354 -18.87 4.44 2.26
C GLY A 354 -18.20 5.61 2.98
N VAL A 355 -17.05 5.35 3.62
CA VAL A 355 -16.22 6.39 4.27
C VAL A 355 -15.65 7.35 3.23
N VAL A 356 -15.04 6.82 2.17
CA VAL A 356 -14.46 7.65 1.10
C VAL A 356 -15.53 8.51 0.43
N ALA A 357 -16.67 7.93 0.08
CA ALA A 357 -17.79 8.66 -0.51
C ALA A 357 -18.35 9.73 0.45
N THR A 358 -18.36 9.48 1.76
CA THR A 358 -18.76 10.48 2.75
C THR A 358 -17.75 11.62 2.85
N LEU A 359 -16.45 11.34 2.74
CA LEU A 359 -15.41 12.38 2.87
C LEU A 359 -15.24 13.25 1.62
N PHE A 360 -15.50 12.69 0.44
CA PHE A 360 -15.26 13.37 -0.85
C PHE A 360 -16.54 13.67 -1.64
N GLY A 361 -17.69 13.14 -1.22
CA GLY A 361 -19.00 13.39 -1.82
C GLY A 361 -19.68 14.63 -1.25
N ASP A 362 -20.64 15.17 -2.00
CA ASP A 362 -21.44 16.32 -1.56
C ASP A 362 -22.71 15.87 -0.81
N LYS A 363 -23.48 16.83 -0.28
CA LYS A 363 -24.67 16.53 0.53
C LYS A 363 -25.70 15.68 -0.23
N GLU A 364 -25.87 15.93 -1.53
CA GLU A 364 -26.77 15.17 -2.40
C GLU A 364 -26.32 13.72 -2.57
N ASP A 365 -25.00 13.47 -2.54
CA ASP A 365 -24.45 12.12 -2.64
C ASP A 365 -24.74 11.33 -1.36
N MET A 366 -24.58 11.97 -0.20
CA MET A 366 -24.91 11.35 1.09
C MET A 366 -26.39 10.99 1.21
N MET A 367 -27.29 11.90 0.80
CA MET A 367 -28.74 11.63 0.80
C MET A 367 -29.11 10.46 -0.13
N MET A 368 -28.44 10.35 -1.28
CA MET A 368 -28.64 9.25 -2.22
C MET A 368 -28.13 7.92 -1.65
N MET A 369 -27.02 7.93 -0.91
CA MET A 369 -26.50 6.74 -0.22
C MET A 369 -27.46 6.25 0.88
N GLU A 370 -28.06 7.18 1.62
CA GLU A 370 -29.07 6.86 2.64
C GLU A 370 -30.35 6.27 2.03
N GLN A 371 -30.87 6.86 0.95
CA GLN A 371 -32.04 6.34 0.22
C GLN A 371 -31.82 4.93 -0.34
N ASN A 372 -30.58 4.59 -0.68
CA ASN A 372 -30.19 3.26 -1.16
C ASN A 372 -29.85 2.27 -0.03
N ASN A 373 -30.11 2.62 1.24
CA ASN A 373 -29.79 1.81 2.43
C ASN A 373 -28.31 1.44 2.57
N LEU A 374 -27.41 2.22 1.97
CA LEU A 374 -25.96 2.04 2.07
C LEU A 374 -25.37 2.72 3.30
N VAL A 375 -26.03 3.78 3.76
CA VAL A 375 -25.66 4.53 4.94
C VAL A 375 -26.92 4.73 5.79
N ASP A 376 -26.74 4.72 7.10
CA ASP A 376 -27.78 5.11 8.06
C ASP A 376 -27.17 6.09 9.05
N TRP A 377 -27.77 7.27 9.16
CA TRP A 377 -27.33 8.31 10.08
C TRP A 377 -28.06 8.26 11.43
N GLY A 378 -29.05 7.37 11.57
CA GLY A 378 -29.86 7.19 12.77
C GLY A 378 -29.11 6.57 13.96
N GLU A 379 -29.82 6.49 15.07
CA GLU A 379 -29.34 5.91 16.33
C GLU A 379 -29.60 4.40 16.37
N SER A 380 -28.65 3.63 16.88
CA SER A 380 -28.84 2.21 17.17
C SER A 380 -29.35 1.98 18.59
N THR A 381 -30.08 0.88 18.81
CA THR A 381 -30.55 0.49 20.15
C THR A 381 -29.40 -0.06 21.00
N ILE A 382 -29.24 0.46 22.22
CA ILE A 382 -28.35 -0.12 23.23
C ILE A 382 -29.08 -1.31 23.86
N HIS A 383 -28.61 -2.52 23.59
CA HIS A 383 -29.10 -3.73 24.25
C HIS A 383 -28.28 -4.15 25.49
N ASP A 384 -27.21 -3.40 25.82
CA ASP A 384 -26.16 -3.87 26.74
C ASP A 384 -26.15 -3.16 28.12
N ASP A 385 -27.32 -3.14 28.77
CA ASP A 385 -27.55 -2.51 30.09
C ASP A 385 -26.69 -3.13 31.22
N LYS A 386 -26.12 -4.32 30.99
CA LYS A 386 -25.23 -5.04 31.92
C LYS A 386 -23.82 -4.43 31.98
N LEU A 387 -23.31 -3.82 30.91
CA LEU A 387 -21.96 -3.24 30.89
C LEU A 387 -21.89 -1.91 31.64
N LEU A 388 -22.94 -1.09 31.47
CA LEU A 388 -23.12 0.18 32.19
C LEU A 388 -23.05 -0.06 33.71
N LYS A 389 -23.75 -1.09 34.18
CA LYS A 389 -23.81 -1.48 35.61
C LYS A 389 -22.53 -2.11 36.14
N LYS A 390 -21.78 -2.87 35.32
CA LYS A 390 -20.57 -3.58 35.78
C LYS A 390 -19.36 -2.67 35.98
N ASN A 391 -19.24 -1.63 35.16
CA ASN A 391 -18.06 -0.75 35.14
C ASN A 391 -18.34 0.65 35.72
N ASN A 392 -19.50 0.88 36.34
CA ASN A 392 -19.90 2.17 36.92
C ASN A 392 -19.77 3.36 35.93
N TYR A 393 -20.11 3.13 34.66
CA TYR A 393 -20.13 4.24 33.72
C TYR A 393 -21.38 5.10 33.96
N ASP A 394 -21.18 6.32 34.42
CA ASP A 394 -22.21 7.36 34.49
C ASP A 394 -22.06 8.27 33.27
N PHE A 395 -22.79 7.94 32.20
CA PHE A 395 -22.76 8.71 30.95
C PHE A 395 -23.93 9.68 30.90
N ASP A 396 -23.63 10.93 30.56
CA ASP A 396 -24.66 11.93 30.30
C ASP A 396 -25.41 11.66 28.98
N ALA A 397 -26.50 12.39 28.74
CA ALA A 397 -27.32 12.22 27.55
C ALA A 397 -26.55 12.44 26.23
N SER A 398 -25.55 13.33 26.22
CA SER A 398 -24.73 13.60 25.02
C SER A 398 -23.77 12.45 24.74
N GLN A 399 -23.20 11.86 25.78
CA GLN A 399 -22.32 10.70 25.73
C GLN A 399 -23.08 9.45 25.30
N LEU A 400 -24.26 9.21 25.86
CA LEU A 400 -25.16 8.12 25.45
C LEU A 400 -25.55 8.24 23.97
N LYS A 401 -25.86 9.45 23.50
CA LYS A 401 -26.13 9.71 22.08
C LYS A 401 -24.92 9.41 21.19
N ALA A 402 -23.72 9.79 21.60
CA ALA A 402 -22.51 9.47 20.84
C ALA A 402 -22.28 7.94 20.76
N ILE A 403 -22.61 7.21 21.82
CA ILE A 403 -22.56 5.75 21.87
C ILE A 403 -23.61 5.12 20.92
N THR A 404 -24.88 5.55 20.97
CA THR A 404 -25.95 4.99 20.12
C THR A 404 -25.64 5.21 18.63
N LEU A 405 -25.09 6.37 18.28
CA LEU A 405 -24.63 6.69 16.94
C LEU A 405 -23.40 5.86 16.54
N GLY A 406 -22.43 5.70 17.43
CA GLY A 406 -21.20 4.95 17.15
C GLY A 406 -21.43 3.44 16.98
N LEU A 407 -22.48 2.91 17.62
CA LEU A 407 -22.88 1.51 17.51
C LEU A 407 -23.73 1.21 16.27
N ASN A 408 -24.01 2.21 15.43
CA ASN A 408 -24.68 2.01 14.15
C ASN A 408 -23.66 1.65 13.06
N ASN A 409 -23.60 0.37 12.72
CA ASN A 409 -22.72 -0.20 11.72
C ASN A 409 -22.88 0.37 10.30
N LYS A 410 -24.06 0.92 9.99
CA LYS A 410 -24.34 1.56 8.71
C LYS A 410 -23.91 3.03 8.68
N ARG A 411 -23.45 3.59 9.80
CA ARG A 411 -22.91 4.95 9.84
C ARG A 411 -21.43 4.92 9.43
N PRO A 412 -21.05 5.50 8.27
CA PRO A 412 -19.69 5.41 7.76
C PRO A 412 -18.71 6.28 8.56
N VAL A 413 -19.17 7.41 9.11
CA VAL A 413 -18.33 8.36 9.83
C VAL A 413 -19.07 8.91 11.05
N LEU A 414 -18.36 8.96 12.19
CA LEU A 414 -18.79 9.67 13.39
C LEU A 414 -17.66 10.56 13.87
N ILE A 415 -17.96 11.83 14.10
CA ILE A 415 -17.05 12.78 14.74
C ILE A 415 -17.60 13.06 16.12
N ILE A 416 -16.82 12.73 17.15
CA ILE A 416 -17.15 13.03 18.55
C ILE A 416 -16.24 14.16 18.99
N GLU A 417 -16.83 15.33 19.18
CA GLU A 417 -16.15 16.46 19.79
C GLU A 417 -16.37 16.43 21.30
N GLY A 418 -15.30 16.62 22.06
CA GLY A 418 -15.38 16.74 23.51
C GLY A 418 -14.32 17.70 24.02
N PRO A 419 -14.68 18.71 24.82
CA PRO A 419 -13.74 19.54 25.56
C PRO A 419 -12.82 18.73 26.51
N PRO A 420 -11.70 19.30 27.01
CA PRO A 420 -10.88 18.65 28.02
C PRO A 420 -11.71 18.22 29.24
N GLY A 421 -11.44 17.02 29.78
CA GLY A 421 -12.14 16.51 30.97
C GLY A 421 -13.50 15.84 30.74
N THR A 422 -14.08 15.86 29.53
CA THR A 422 -15.42 15.28 29.26
C THR A 422 -15.47 13.76 29.12
N GLY A 423 -14.48 13.03 29.65
CA GLY A 423 -14.51 11.57 29.69
C GLY A 423 -14.38 10.85 28.34
N LYS A 424 -13.92 11.52 27.27
CA LYS A 424 -13.76 10.94 25.90
C LYS A 424 -13.14 9.55 25.88
N THR A 425 -12.02 9.34 26.59
CA THR A 425 -11.34 8.05 26.64
C THR A 425 -12.21 6.96 27.29
N GLY A 426 -12.98 7.32 28.31
CA GLY A 426 -13.93 6.41 28.96
C GLY A 426 -15.10 6.03 28.03
N LEU A 427 -15.66 7.03 27.33
CA LEU A 427 -16.69 6.83 26.32
C LEU A 427 -16.22 5.91 25.18
N LEU A 428 -15.02 6.15 24.66
CA LEU A 428 -14.46 5.36 23.57
C LEU A 428 -14.16 3.92 24.01
N SER A 429 -13.60 3.73 25.21
CA SER A 429 -13.41 2.40 25.81
C SER A 429 -14.72 1.63 25.90
N TYR A 430 -15.80 2.28 26.37
CA TYR A 430 -17.13 1.67 26.42
C TYR A 430 -17.68 1.32 25.02
N LEU A 431 -17.57 2.25 24.06
CA LEU A 431 -18.01 2.04 22.69
C LEU A 431 -17.32 0.83 22.05
N ILE A 432 -15.98 0.76 22.17
CA ILE A 432 -15.16 -0.37 21.68
C ILE A 432 -15.61 -1.67 22.35
N ALA A 433 -15.83 -1.66 23.66
CA ALA A 433 -16.26 -2.84 24.39
C ALA A 433 -17.65 -3.33 23.98
N CYS A 434 -18.56 -2.43 23.61
CA CYS A 434 -19.86 -2.78 23.06
C CYS A 434 -19.75 -3.33 21.62
N ALA A 435 -18.95 -2.70 20.78
CA ALA A 435 -18.66 -3.17 19.42
C ALA A 435 -18.13 -4.61 19.43
N VAL A 436 -17.08 -4.87 20.22
CA VAL A 436 -16.49 -6.22 20.32
C VAL A 436 -17.52 -7.27 20.79
N ARG A 437 -18.40 -6.93 21.74
CA ARG A 437 -19.46 -7.84 22.19
C ARG A 437 -20.50 -8.17 21.12
N LYS A 438 -20.71 -7.28 20.14
CA LYS A 438 -21.51 -7.57 18.94
C LYS A 438 -20.79 -8.51 17.95
N GLY A 439 -19.58 -8.98 18.29
CA GLY A 439 -18.76 -9.86 17.45
C GLY A 439 -17.89 -9.11 16.45
N GLU A 440 -17.63 -7.82 16.72
CA GLU A 440 -16.78 -6.98 15.89
C GLU A 440 -15.32 -7.03 16.33
N ARG A 441 -14.43 -6.68 15.39
CA ARG A 441 -13.00 -6.55 15.64
C ARG A 441 -12.60 -5.11 15.42
N VAL A 442 -11.88 -4.50 16.35
CA VAL A 442 -11.67 -3.05 16.33
C VAL A 442 -10.20 -2.70 16.15
N LEU A 443 -9.90 -1.79 15.21
CA LEU A 443 -8.60 -1.14 15.10
C LEU A 443 -8.69 0.26 15.72
N VAL A 444 -7.88 0.52 16.74
CA VAL A 444 -7.76 1.82 17.39
C VAL A 444 -6.45 2.47 16.98
N THR A 445 -6.53 3.69 16.45
CA THR A 445 -5.34 4.48 16.13
C THR A 445 -5.33 5.84 16.79
N ALA A 446 -4.13 6.33 17.09
CA ALA A 446 -3.91 7.69 17.56
C ALA A 446 -2.58 8.25 17.00
N PRO A 447 -2.41 9.58 16.95
CA PRO A 447 -1.18 10.18 16.42
C PRO A 447 0.05 9.95 17.33
N SER A 448 -0.12 9.85 18.65
CA SER A 448 0.99 9.70 19.61
C SER A 448 0.96 8.34 20.34
N ASN A 449 2.15 7.82 20.69
CA ASN A 449 2.25 6.57 21.47
C ASN A 449 1.54 6.67 22.82
N ALA A 450 1.70 7.80 23.53
CA ALA A 450 1.04 8.03 24.81
C ALA A 450 -0.49 7.94 24.72
N ALA A 451 -1.09 8.47 23.64
CA ALA A 451 -2.54 8.36 23.45
C ALA A 451 -3.00 6.91 23.21
N VAL A 452 -2.20 6.12 22.47
CA VAL A 452 -2.47 4.69 22.27
C VAL A 452 -2.35 3.94 23.59
N ASP A 453 -1.27 4.16 24.33
CA ASP A 453 -0.97 3.46 25.58
C ASP A 453 -2.04 3.77 26.64
N ASN A 454 -2.48 5.02 26.76
CA ASN A 454 -3.62 5.40 27.62
C ASN A 454 -4.91 4.63 27.28
N MET A 455 -5.15 4.35 25.99
CA MET A 455 -6.31 3.54 25.59
C MET A 455 -6.12 2.06 25.91
N VAL A 456 -4.90 1.52 25.76
CA VAL A 456 -4.58 0.14 26.17
C VAL A 456 -4.81 -0.06 27.67
N GLU A 457 -4.38 0.90 28.49
CA GLU A 457 -4.66 0.88 29.93
C GLU A 457 -6.17 0.88 30.19
N LYS A 458 -6.91 1.79 29.54
CA LYS A 458 -8.37 1.89 29.74
C LYS A 458 -9.15 0.66 29.27
N LEU A 459 -8.65 -0.06 28.28
CA LEU A 459 -9.26 -1.31 27.81
C LEU A 459 -8.83 -2.52 28.66
N SER A 460 -7.75 -2.44 29.42
CA SER A 460 -7.27 -3.55 30.24
C SER A 460 -8.30 -4.00 31.29
N ASP A 461 -9.10 -3.06 31.80
CA ASP A 461 -10.18 -3.31 32.77
C ASP A 461 -11.42 -4.01 32.15
N THR A 462 -11.52 -4.03 30.82
CA THR A 462 -12.72 -4.52 30.11
C THR A 462 -12.69 -6.03 29.86
N GLY A 463 -11.54 -6.67 30.04
CA GLY A 463 -11.32 -8.10 29.83
C GLY A 463 -11.19 -8.54 28.36
N LEU A 464 -11.09 -7.58 27.43
CA LEU A 464 -10.93 -7.85 25.99
C LEU A 464 -9.50 -8.30 25.66
N ASP A 465 -9.33 -9.09 24.60
CA ASP A 465 -8.01 -9.45 24.08
C ASP A 465 -7.43 -8.31 23.24
N THR A 466 -6.64 -7.44 23.88
CA THR A 466 -6.02 -6.27 23.26
C THR A 466 -4.57 -6.52 22.86
N VAL A 467 -4.20 -6.11 21.65
CA VAL A 467 -2.83 -6.18 21.13
C VAL A 467 -2.32 -4.80 20.73
N ARG A 468 -1.24 -4.35 21.39
CA ARG A 468 -0.54 -3.09 21.08
C ARG A 468 0.59 -3.32 20.07
N VAL A 469 0.47 -2.75 18.87
CA VAL A 469 1.48 -2.84 17.80
C VAL A 469 2.27 -1.54 17.71
N GLY A 470 3.58 -1.62 17.82
CA GLY A 470 4.50 -0.48 17.72
C GLY A 470 5.93 -0.89 18.07
N ASN A 471 6.87 0.06 17.96
CA ASN A 471 8.25 -0.16 18.38
C ASN A 471 8.27 -0.40 19.90
N PRO A 472 8.76 -1.57 20.40
CA PRO A 472 8.79 -1.89 21.83
C PRO A 472 9.43 -0.80 22.68
N ALA A 473 10.44 -0.12 22.15
CA ALA A 473 11.17 0.92 22.86
C ALA A 473 10.34 2.21 23.09
N ARG A 474 9.23 2.38 22.36
CA ARG A 474 8.31 3.53 22.46
C ARG A 474 6.98 3.18 23.15
N ILE A 475 6.86 1.96 23.69
CA ILE A 475 5.68 1.49 24.39
C ILE A 475 5.92 1.67 25.89
N SER A 476 4.95 2.27 26.60
CA SER A 476 5.04 2.42 28.05
C SER A 476 5.18 1.05 28.76
N PRO A 477 6.04 0.93 29.78
CA PRO A 477 6.16 -0.29 30.58
C PRO A 477 4.84 -0.81 31.15
N SER A 478 3.90 0.10 31.48
CA SER A 478 2.58 -0.25 32.02
C SER A 478 1.74 -1.12 31.07
N VAL A 479 1.95 -0.99 29.76
CA VAL A 479 1.20 -1.71 28.72
C VAL A 479 2.07 -2.69 27.92
N ALA A 480 3.35 -2.85 28.29
CA ALA A 480 4.29 -3.71 27.57
C ALA A 480 3.83 -5.18 27.49
N SER A 481 3.12 -5.67 28.52
CA SER A 481 2.55 -7.02 28.56
C SER A 481 1.47 -7.28 27.50
N ARG A 482 0.89 -6.22 26.92
CA ARG A 482 -0.06 -6.24 25.80
C ARG A 482 0.59 -5.96 24.44
N SER A 483 1.90 -5.70 24.41
CA SER A 483 2.60 -5.46 23.15
C SER A 483 2.66 -6.72 22.29
N LEU A 484 2.59 -6.55 20.97
CA LEU A 484 2.69 -7.67 20.02
C LEU A 484 3.97 -8.48 20.26
N GLY A 485 5.09 -7.81 20.51
CA GLY A 485 6.37 -8.46 20.75
C GLY A 485 6.36 -9.35 21.99
N GLU A 486 5.83 -8.86 23.11
CA GLU A 486 5.78 -9.63 24.36
C GLU A 486 4.82 -10.82 24.26
N LEU A 487 3.66 -10.63 23.64
CA LEU A 487 2.68 -11.70 23.42
C LEU A 487 3.23 -12.82 22.53
N VAL A 488 4.01 -12.45 21.50
CA VAL A 488 4.68 -13.38 20.60
C VAL A 488 5.83 -14.10 21.31
N ASN A 489 6.67 -13.37 22.07
CA ASN A 489 7.78 -13.95 22.83
C ASN A 489 7.28 -15.00 23.83
N ARG A 490 6.21 -14.70 24.58
CA ARG A 490 5.60 -15.63 25.52
C ARG A 490 5.09 -16.92 24.84
N ARG A 491 4.56 -16.84 23.62
CA ARG A 491 4.15 -18.03 22.85
C ARG A 491 5.33 -18.76 22.21
N LEU A 492 6.44 -18.06 21.94
CA LEU A 492 7.64 -18.60 21.32
C LEU A 492 8.65 -19.19 22.31
N GLU A 493 8.57 -18.88 23.59
CA GLU A 493 9.56 -19.21 24.63
C GLU A 493 10.15 -20.64 24.50
N LYS A 494 9.29 -21.66 24.57
CA LYS A 494 9.71 -23.08 24.44
C LYS A 494 10.40 -23.38 23.10
N PHE A 495 9.93 -22.77 22.02
CA PHE A 495 10.50 -22.96 20.68
C PHE A 495 11.84 -22.24 20.55
N THR A 496 12.00 -21.08 21.18
CA THR A 496 13.24 -20.31 21.25
C THR A 496 14.33 -21.07 22.02
N GLU A 497 13.97 -21.70 23.15
CA GLU A 497 14.89 -22.54 23.92
C GLU A 497 15.39 -23.74 23.08
N GLU A 498 14.48 -24.44 22.40
CA GLU A 498 14.85 -25.55 21.52
C GLU A 498 15.73 -25.10 20.35
N PHE A 499 15.40 -23.94 19.78
CA PHE A 499 16.16 -23.32 18.69
C PHE A 499 17.59 -22.97 19.13
N GLU A 500 17.77 -22.28 20.27
CA GLU A 500 19.10 -21.91 20.76
C GLU A 500 19.93 -23.13 21.16
N ARG A 501 19.31 -24.19 21.72
CA ARG A 501 19.99 -25.47 21.97
C ARG A 501 20.54 -26.08 20.67
N LYS A 502 19.68 -26.30 19.68
CA LYS A 502 20.09 -26.88 18.37
C LYS A 502 21.15 -26.04 17.67
N LYS A 503 21.03 -24.71 17.75
CA LYS A 503 21.98 -23.76 17.17
C LYS A 503 23.34 -23.80 17.89
N SER A 504 23.35 -24.00 19.21
CA SER A 504 24.58 -24.18 19.99
C SER A 504 25.29 -25.48 19.63
N ASP A 505 24.55 -26.58 19.54
CA ASP A 505 25.09 -27.89 19.17
C ASP A 505 25.68 -27.87 17.75
N LEU A 506 24.93 -27.38 16.76
CA LEU A 506 25.44 -27.22 15.39
C LEU A 506 26.67 -26.30 15.30
N ARG A 507 26.79 -25.29 16.19
CA ARG A 507 27.99 -24.45 16.24
C ARG A 507 29.18 -25.15 16.87
N LYS A 508 28.96 -26.04 17.84
CA LYS A 508 30.02 -26.91 18.37
C LYS A 508 30.50 -27.87 17.29
N ASP A 509 29.57 -28.51 16.58
CA ASP A 509 29.91 -29.41 15.46
C ASP A 509 30.71 -28.67 14.38
N LEU A 510 30.30 -27.44 14.04
CA LEU A 510 31.04 -26.60 13.09
C LEU A 510 32.47 -26.29 13.54
N LYS A 511 32.71 -26.12 14.85
CA LYS A 511 34.06 -25.95 15.41
C LYS A 511 34.89 -27.23 15.37
N HIS A 512 34.26 -28.40 15.33
CA HIS A 512 34.96 -29.68 15.20
C HIS A 512 35.29 -30.01 13.74
N CYS A 513 34.55 -29.45 12.76
CA CYS A 513 34.76 -29.64 11.32
C CYS A 513 35.78 -28.65 10.70
N ILE A 514 36.93 -28.38 11.35
CA ILE A 514 37.93 -27.39 10.86
C ILE A 514 38.61 -27.84 9.56
N GLN A 515 38.67 -29.14 9.26
CA GLN A 515 39.42 -29.70 8.13
C GLN A 515 38.55 -30.25 6.99
N ASP A 516 37.23 -30.32 7.15
CA ASP A 516 36.33 -30.96 6.18
C ASP A 516 35.29 -29.96 5.64
N ASP A 517 35.65 -29.30 4.54
CA ASP A 517 34.87 -28.22 3.93
C ASP A 517 33.46 -28.65 3.50
N THR A 518 33.30 -29.93 3.13
CA THR A 518 32.00 -30.47 2.69
C THR A 518 31.02 -30.61 3.86
N LEU A 519 31.48 -31.14 5.00
CA LEU A 519 30.70 -31.25 6.24
C LEU A 519 30.40 -29.86 6.82
N ALA A 520 31.39 -28.96 6.83
CA ALA A 520 31.20 -27.59 7.28
C ALA A 520 30.14 -26.83 6.45
N ALA A 521 30.10 -27.05 5.13
CA ALA A 521 29.06 -26.50 4.26
C ALA A 521 27.67 -27.05 4.60
N GLY A 522 27.54 -28.35 4.87
CA GLY A 522 26.29 -28.99 5.30
C GLY A 522 25.76 -28.41 6.62
N ILE A 523 26.63 -28.23 7.62
CA ILE A 523 26.26 -27.63 8.91
C ILE A 523 25.82 -26.16 8.75
N ARG A 524 26.52 -25.38 7.90
CA ARG A 524 26.10 -24.00 7.58
C ARG A 524 24.72 -23.97 6.91
N GLN A 525 24.42 -24.94 6.05
CA GLN A 525 23.09 -25.07 5.43
C GLN A 525 22.02 -25.43 6.46
N LEU A 526 22.31 -26.33 7.41
CA LEU A 526 21.41 -26.67 8.51
C LEU A 526 21.13 -25.46 9.41
N LEU A 527 22.15 -24.68 9.78
CA LEU A 527 21.97 -23.43 10.52
C LEU A 527 21.08 -22.43 9.76
N LYS A 528 21.26 -22.32 8.44
CA LYS A 528 20.41 -21.48 7.58
C LYS A 528 18.97 -21.98 7.53
N GLN A 529 18.75 -23.29 7.44
CA GLN A 529 17.41 -23.89 7.48
C GLN A 529 16.75 -23.71 8.84
N LEU A 530 17.49 -23.91 9.94
CA LEU A 530 17.03 -23.68 11.31
C LEU A 530 16.53 -22.23 11.48
N GLY A 531 17.31 -21.25 11.03
CA GLY A 531 16.92 -19.83 11.07
C GLY A 531 15.70 -19.51 10.18
N LYS A 532 15.55 -20.17 9.03
CA LYS A 532 14.33 -20.04 8.19
C LYS A 532 13.09 -20.61 8.89
N ASN A 533 13.23 -21.77 9.54
CA ASN A 533 12.14 -22.41 10.27
C ASN A 533 11.69 -21.54 11.46
N PHE A 534 12.65 -20.95 12.19
CA PHE A 534 12.35 -20.01 13.26
C PHE A 534 11.55 -18.80 12.76
N LYS A 535 12.03 -18.12 11.71
CA LYS A 535 11.31 -16.98 11.10
C LYS A 535 9.93 -17.38 10.55
N LYS A 536 9.75 -18.62 10.09
CA LYS A 536 8.45 -19.12 9.64
C LYS A 536 7.50 -19.27 10.82
N LYS A 537 7.95 -19.87 11.93
CA LYS A 537 7.14 -20.09 13.13
C LYS A 537 6.79 -18.77 13.83
N GLU A 538 7.76 -17.86 13.93
CA GLU A 538 7.54 -16.50 14.42
C GLU A 538 6.42 -15.78 13.64
N LYS A 539 6.49 -15.78 12.29
CA LYS A 539 5.45 -15.19 11.44
C LYS A 539 4.08 -15.86 11.58
N GLU A 540 4.04 -17.14 11.91
CA GLU A 540 2.79 -17.89 12.15
C GLU A 540 2.14 -17.44 13.45
N ILE A 541 2.93 -17.35 14.54
CA ILE A 541 2.47 -16.88 15.84
C ILE A 541 2.05 -15.41 15.80
N ILE A 542 2.82 -14.55 15.12
CA ILE A 542 2.44 -13.14 14.90
C ILE A 542 1.04 -13.05 14.26
N ARG A 543 0.79 -13.85 13.21
CA ARG A 543 -0.53 -13.90 12.55
C ARG A 543 -1.61 -14.41 13.49
N GLU A 544 -1.34 -15.44 14.27
CA GLU A 544 -2.30 -16.02 15.21
C GLU A 544 -2.68 -15.03 16.33
N VAL A 545 -1.68 -14.37 16.95
CA VAL A 545 -1.91 -13.34 17.99
C VAL A 545 -2.77 -12.22 17.43
N LEU A 546 -2.43 -11.73 16.24
CA LEU A 546 -3.14 -10.63 15.62
C LEU A 546 -4.53 -11.01 15.10
N SER A 547 -4.74 -12.22 14.60
CA SER A 547 -6.04 -12.69 14.11
C SER A 547 -7.01 -13.00 15.25
N ASN A 548 -6.51 -13.45 16.40
CA ASN A 548 -7.34 -13.76 17.57
C ASN A 548 -7.66 -12.53 18.43
N ALA A 549 -6.96 -11.41 18.23
CA ALA A 549 -7.20 -10.19 18.96
C ALA A 549 -8.58 -9.59 18.66
N ASP A 550 -9.28 -9.20 19.74
CA ASP A 550 -10.53 -8.43 19.70
C ASP A 550 -10.25 -6.98 19.27
N VAL A 551 -9.18 -6.39 19.84
CA VAL A 551 -8.79 -5.01 19.60
C VAL A 551 -7.30 -4.92 19.27
N VAL A 552 -6.98 -4.31 18.13
CA VAL A 552 -5.59 -3.98 17.76
C VAL A 552 -5.39 -2.48 17.94
N LEU A 553 -4.33 -2.09 18.64
CA LEU A 553 -4.02 -0.70 18.94
C LEU A 553 -2.65 -0.32 18.38
N SER A 554 -2.56 0.77 17.61
CA SER A 554 -1.29 1.26 17.08
C SER A 554 -1.32 2.76 16.85
N THR A 555 -0.16 3.38 16.55
CA THR A 555 -0.19 4.74 16.02
C THR A 555 -0.78 4.75 14.61
N ASN A 556 -1.18 5.93 14.08
CA ASN A 556 -1.64 6.06 12.70
C ASN A 556 -0.62 5.49 11.71
N ILE A 557 0.66 5.85 11.88
CA ILE A 557 1.76 5.30 11.09
C ILE A 557 1.97 3.81 11.36
N GLY A 558 1.79 3.35 12.60
CA GLY A 558 1.88 1.95 12.97
C GLY A 558 0.82 1.06 12.30
N ALA A 559 -0.39 1.58 12.06
CA ALA A 559 -1.43 0.84 11.37
C ALA A 559 -1.13 0.63 9.86
N ALA A 560 -0.24 1.45 9.29
CA ALA A 560 0.33 1.21 7.97
C ALA A 560 1.41 0.10 7.96
N ASP A 561 1.71 -0.54 9.09
CA ASP A 561 2.66 -1.65 9.09
C ASP A 561 2.14 -2.84 8.27
N PRO A 562 2.97 -3.47 7.40
CA PRO A 562 2.58 -4.65 6.64
C PRO A 562 2.06 -5.81 7.49
N LEU A 563 2.41 -5.89 8.77
CA LEU A 563 1.85 -6.88 9.68
C LEU A 563 0.39 -6.59 9.97
N VAL A 564 0.05 -5.34 10.34
CA VAL A 564 -1.32 -4.91 10.60
C VAL A 564 -2.18 -5.05 9.34
N ARG A 565 -1.63 -4.66 8.18
CA ARG A 565 -2.33 -4.73 6.89
C ARG A 565 -2.70 -6.13 6.42
N ARG A 566 -2.02 -7.19 6.89
CA ARG A 566 -2.17 -8.56 6.38
C ARG A 566 -3.12 -9.46 7.19
N ILE A 567 -3.67 -8.97 8.29
CA ILE A 567 -4.45 -9.79 9.24
C ILE A 567 -5.89 -10.05 8.76
N GLY A 568 -6.28 -9.48 7.63
CA GLY A 568 -7.70 -9.29 7.30
C GLY A 568 -8.23 -8.11 8.08
N CYS A 569 -9.54 -8.05 8.30
CA CYS A 569 -10.19 -6.78 8.56
C CYS A 569 -10.89 -6.63 9.90
N PHE A 570 -11.25 -5.39 10.20
CA PHE A 570 -11.81 -4.90 11.45
C PHE A 570 -13.29 -4.53 11.24
N ASP A 571 -14.21 -5.28 11.83
CA ASP A 571 -15.64 -5.15 11.57
C ASP A 571 -16.24 -3.93 12.28
N LEU A 572 -17.08 -3.18 11.55
CA LEU A 572 -18.22 -2.38 12.03
C LEU A 572 -19.33 -2.43 10.94
N ASP A 573 -19.39 -3.49 10.11
CA ASP A 573 -20.45 -3.73 9.11
C ASP A 573 -20.64 -5.22 8.83
N LYS A 574 -21.60 -5.83 9.54
CA LYS A 574 -22.20 -7.09 9.10
C LYS A 574 -23.71 -6.94 9.07
N GLN A 575 -24.27 -6.97 7.85
CA GLN A 575 -25.61 -7.50 7.64
C GLN A 575 -25.59 -9.02 7.80
N SER A 576 -26.31 -9.55 8.78
CA SER A 576 -26.67 -10.96 8.87
C SER A 576 -27.88 -11.25 7.96
N ASN A 577 -27.82 -12.32 7.16
CA ASN A 577 -28.99 -13.14 6.90
C ASN A 577 -28.59 -14.62 6.83
N PRO A 578 -29.11 -15.51 7.70
CA PRO A 578 -28.81 -16.93 7.69
C PRO A 578 -29.78 -17.65 6.76
N HIS A 579 -29.27 -18.46 5.82
CA HIS A 579 -29.88 -19.65 5.20
C HIS A 579 -29.38 -19.83 3.75
N ALA A 580 -28.32 -20.64 3.56
CA ALA A 580 -28.14 -21.51 2.39
C ALA A 580 -26.80 -22.28 2.56
N GLY A 581 -26.84 -23.59 2.31
CA GLY A 581 -25.78 -24.54 2.60
C GLY A 581 -24.47 -24.36 1.80
N SER A 582 -23.45 -25.04 2.34
CA SER A 582 -22.23 -25.55 1.70
C SER A 582 -21.39 -24.62 0.79
N LEU A 583 -20.11 -24.52 1.19
CA LEU A 583 -18.90 -24.17 0.43
C LEU A 583 -18.58 -22.68 0.14
N SER A 584 -17.29 -22.42 0.38
CA SER A 584 -16.45 -21.29 -0.07
C SER A 584 -16.35 -20.09 0.89
N TYR A 585 -15.25 -20.09 1.64
CA TYR A 585 -14.76 -18.97 2.43
C TYR A 585 -14.62 -17.72 1.55
N LYS A 586 -15.30 -16.63 1.94
CA LYS A 586 -15.15 -15.31 1.33
C LYS A 586 -14.70 -14.30 2.37
N GLU A 587 -13.64 -13.60 1.99
CA GLU A 587 -12.93 -12.48 2.61
C GLU A 587 -13.90 -11.40 3.13
N LYS A 588 -13.55 -10.77 4.26
CA LYS A 588 -14.35 -9.75 4.96
C LYS A 588 -13.44 -8.61 5.38
N ASP A 589 -13.96 -7.36 5.28
CA ASP A 589 -13.22 -6.10 5.09
C ASP A 589 -13.52 -4.95 6.16
N ALA A 590 -12.64 -3.91 6.35
CA ALA A 590 -12.37 -3.17 7.64
C ALA A 590 -12.95 -1.72 7.88
N PHE A 591 -12.97 -1.25 9.16
CA PHE A 591 -13.33 0.10 9.71
C PHE A 591 -12.21 0.82 10.51
N LEU A 592 -12.30 2.16 10.63
CA LEU A 592 -11.31 3.09 11.24
C LEU A 592 -11.96 3.99 12.31
N LEU A 593 -11.48 3.93 13.56
CA LEU A 593 -11.82 4.88 14.64
C LEU A 593 -10.66 5.88 14.81
N VAL A 594 -10.81 7.10 14.26
CA VAL A 594 -9.83 8.19 14.43
C VAL A 594 -10.15 8.96 15.70
N ILE A 595 -9.28 8.86 16.71
CA ILE A 595 -9.33 9.68 17.92
C ILE A 595 -8.34 10.84 17.76
N ASN A 596 -8.84 12.07 17.94
CA ASN A 596 -8.17 13.38 17.86
C ASN A 596 -7.85 13.88 16.44
N GLY A 597 -8.70 14.77 15.92
CA GLY A 597 -8.35 16.03 15.26
C GLY A 597 -7.52 16.04 13.96
N SER A 598 -6.95 14.91 13.53
CA SER A 598 -6.12 14.82 12.33
C SER A 598 -6.57 13.62 11.51
N LEU A 599 -7.28 13.90 10.43
CA LEU A 599 -7.82 12.93 9.49
C LEU A 599 -6.67 12.25 8.73
N HIS A 600 -6.10 11.17 9.29
CA HIS A 600 -5.16 10.32 8.57
C HIS A 600 -5.90 9.09 8.04
N LEU A 601 -6.19 9.10 6.73
CA LEU A 601 -6.82 7.98 6.02
C LEU A 601 -5.80 6.86 5.79
N LEU A 602 -6.15 5.66 6.25
CA LEU A 602 -5.42 4.43 5.95
C LEU A 602 -6.33 3.53 5.10
N PHE A 603 -5.88 3.20 3.89
CA PHE A 603 -6.47 2.15 3.06
C PHE A 603 -5.34 1.19 2.63
N TYR A 604 -5.57 -0.14 2.62
CA TYR A 604 -4.69 -1.12 1.94
C TYR A 604 -5.45 -2.32 1.34
N GLN A 605 -4.70 -3.25 0.75
CA GLN A 605 -4.73 -3.85 -0.60
C GLN A 605 -4.86 -5.38 -0.57
N GLU A 606 -5.15 -6.00 -1.73
CA GLU A 606 -4.44 -7.23 -2.16
C GLU A 606 -4.00 -7.25 -3.63
N ARG A 607 -3.04 -8.14 -3.92
CA ARG A 607 -2.08 -8.21 -5.04
C ARG A 607 -2.53 -9.08 -6.21
N LEU A 608 -1.92 -8.77 -7.36
CA LEU A 608 -1.75 -9.62 -8.54
C LEU A 608 -1.01 -10.93 -8.22
N CYS A 609 -1.57 -12.05 -8.69
CA CYS A 609 -0.80 -13.23 -9.08
C CYS A 609 -0.80 -13.32 -10.61
N LYS A 610 0.39 -13.34 -11.22
CA LYS A 610 0.63 -13.94 -12.56
C LYS A 610 0.88 -15.43 -12.36
N VAL A 611 0.24 -16.26 -13.19
CA VAL A 611 0.65 -17.50 -13.91
C VAL A 611 -0.68 -17.96 -14.57
N ASP A 612 -0.87 -18.12 -15.88
CA ASP A 612 0.02 -18.35 -17.04
C ASP A 612 0.02 -17.22 -18.08
#